data_AF-A0A2T6KN38-F1
#
_entry.id   AF-A0A2T6KN38-F1
#
_cell.length_a   1.000
_cell.length_b   1.000
_cell.length_c   1.000
_cell.angle_alpha   90.00
_cell.angle_beta   90.00
_cell.angle_gamma   90.00
#
_symmetry.space_group_name_H-M   'P 1'
#
loop_
_entity.id
_entity.type
_entity.pdbx_description
1 polymer ?
#
loop_
_entity_poly.entity_id
_entity_poly.type
_entity_poly.pdbx_seq_one_letter_code
_entity_poly.pdbx_strand_id
1 'polypeptide(L)'
;MNRTQKLEGVKSLSSLKYEVIQMEMAKLKEREATLRDTLRQLAASKRQEATLRQPDDSALIAGAGIRWQQWVDQRRASVNMELAQTLAQKESCIARMKLAFSRNEAAKGLVELARQKDKVKKQRRSFE
;
A
#
# COMPACT_ATOMS: atom_id res chain seq x y z
N MET A 1 -16.53 -9.75 -33.72
CA MET A 1 -15.46 -9.31 -32.80
C MET A 1 -14.17 -10.06 -33.13
N ASN A 2 -13.16 -9.37 -33.67
CA ASN A 2 -11.91 -9.99 -34.12
C ASN A 2 -11.03 -10.44 -32.95
N ARG A 3 -10.20 -11.48 -33.13
CA ARG A 3 -9.31 -12.03 -32.10
C ARG A 3 -8.45 -10.95 -31.43
N THR A 4 -7.94 -10.01 -32.23
CA THR A 4 -7.13 -8.88 -31.75
C THR A 4 -7.94 -7.93 -30.87
N GLN A 5 -9.20 -7.63 -31.22
CA GLN A 5 -10.10 -6.82 -30.38
C GLN A 5 -10.39 -7.49 -29.02
N LYS A 6 -10.55 -8.82 -29.00
CA LYS A 6 -10.71 -9.55 -27.73
C LYS A 6 -9.47 -9.44 -26.83
N LEU A 7 -8.27 -9.55 -27.43
CA LEU A 7 -7.01 -9.43 -26.70
C LEU A 7 -6.77 -8.01 -26.16
N GLU A 8 -7.18 -6.96 -26.91
CA GLU A 8 -7.15 -5.58 -26.42
C GLU A 8 -8.08 -5.38 -25.20
N GLY A 9 -9.26 -6.01 -25.22
CA GLY A 9 -10.17 -6.00 -24.06
C GLY A 9 -9.54 -6.64 -22.82
N VAL A 10 -8.88 -7.79 -22.99
CA VAL A 10 -8.16 -8.46 -21.88
C VAL A 10 -7.01 -7.60 -21.37
N LYS A 11 -6.23 -6.99 -22.27
CA LYS A 11 -5.15 -6.06 -21.91
C LYS A 11 -5.68 -4.87 -21.11
N SER A 12 -6.75 -4.21 -21.58
CA SER A 12 -7.37 -3.09 -20.88
C SER A 12 -7.83 -3.47 -19.47
N LEU A 13 -8.53 -4.61 -19.33
CA LEU A 13 -8.98 -5.10 -18.04
C LEU A 13 -7.81 -5.43 -17.10
N SER A 14 -6.74 -6.04 -17.62
CA SER A 14 -5.55 -6.37 -16.84
C SER A 14 -4.79 -5.12 -16.38
N SER A 15 -4.73 -4.06 -17.20
CA SER A 15 -4.13 -2.77 -16.83
C SER A 15 -4.93 -2.12 -15.71
N LEU A 16 -6.26 -2.04 -15.87
CA LEU A 16 -7.14 -1.46 -14.85
C LEU A 16 -7.01 -2.20 -13.51
N LYS A 17 -6.97 -3.53 -13.54
CA LYS A 17 -6.76 -4.33 -12.32
C LYS A 17 -5.41 -4.04 -11.65
N TYR A 18 -4.36 -3.88 -12.45
CA TYR A 18 -3.04 -3.54 -11.93
C TYR A 18 -3.01 -2.13 -11.32
N GLU A 19 -3.65 -1.14 -11.95
CA GLU A 19 -3.79 0.23 -11.45
C GLU A 19 -4.56 0.28 -10.13
N VAL A 20 -5.68 -0.43 -10.02
CA VAL A 20 -6.46 -0.51 -8.76
C VAL A 20 -5.59 -1.02 -7.60
N ILE A 21 -4.82 -2.07 -7.82
CA ILE A 21 -3.95 -2.63 -6.77
C ILE A 21 -2.81 -1.67 -6.42
N GLN A 22 -2.28 -0.92 -7.39
CA GLN A 22 -1.30 0.14 -7.09
C GLN A 22 -1.89 1.23 -6.21
N MET A 23 -3.14 1.65 -6.46
CA MET A 23 -3.84 2.62 -5.62
C MET A 23 -4.06 2.08 -4.19
N GLU A 24 -4.43 0.80 -4.05
CA GLU A 24 -4.53 0.14 -2.75
C GLU A 24 -3.18 0.15 -2.01
N MET A 25 -2.08 -0.19 -2.69
CA MET A 25 -0.73 -0.14 -2.12
C MET A 25 -0.35 1.27 -1.68
N ALA A 26 -0.70 2.30 -2.46
CA ALA A 26 -0.44 3.70 -2.11
C ALA A 26 -1.15 4.09 -0.81
N LYS A 27 -2.44 3.76 -0.67
CA LYS A 27 -3.21 3.98 0.56
C LYS A 27 -2.59 3.29 1.78
N LEU A 28 -2.12 2.05 1.61
CA LEU A 28 -1.46 1.31 2.69
C LEU A 28 -0.13 1.95 3.10
N LYS A 29 0.66 2.46 2.14
CA LYS A 29 1.90 3.19 2.43
C LYS A 29 1.64 4.49 3.19
N GLU A 30 0.61 5.24 2.78
CA GLU A 30 0.20 6.46 3.48
C GLU A 30 -0.24 6.13 4.92
N ARG A 31 -1.07 5.10 5.10
CA ARG A 31 -1.50 4.67 6.44
C ARG A 31 -0.32 4.29 7.33
N GLU A 32 0.64 3.53 6.81
CA GLU A 32 1.87 3.18 7.53
C GLU A 32 2.65 4.43 7.95
N ALA A 33 2.83 5.39 7.03
CA ALA A 33 3.56 6.62 7.32
C ALA A 33 2.90 7.40 8.46
N THR A 34 1.57 7.55 8.43
CA THR A 34 0.80 8.22 9.48
C THR A 34 0.91 7.52 10.83
N LEU A 35 0.82 6.18 10.86
CA LEU A 35 0.97 5.40 12.10
C LEU A 35 2.38 5.53 12.68
N ARG A 36 3.42 5.47 11.84
CA ARG A 36 4.81 5.69 12.26
C ARG A 36 5.01 7.10 12.78
N ASP A 37 4.42 8.10 12.16
CA ASP A 37 4.49 9.47 12.63
C ASP A 37 3.82 9.64 14.00
N THR A 38 2.65 9.05 14.17
CA THR A 38 1.95 9.01 15.46
C THR A 38 2.82 8.40 16.57
N LEU A 39 3.52 7.29 16.29
CA LEU A 39 4.45 6.68 17.25
C LEU A 39 5.63 7.61 17.59
N ARG A 40 6.16 8.34 16.61
CA ARG A 40 7.23 9.32 16.83
C ARG A 40 6.75 10.47 17.71
N GLN A 41 5.55 11.00 17.45
CA GLN A 41 4.95 12.06 18.25
C GLN A 41 4.73 11.62 19.70
N LEU A 42 4.15 10.43 19.92
CA LEU A 42 3.97 9.86 21.27
C LEU A 42 5.30 9.69 22.02
N ALA A 43 6.35 9.24 21.31
CA ALA A 43 7.68 9.12 21.89
C ALA A 43 8.30 10.48 22.24
N ALA A 44 8.07 11.51 21.42
CA ALA A 44 8.53 12.87 21.68
C ALA A 44 7.83 13.50 22.90
N SER A 45 6.51 13.36 22.99
CA SER A 45 5.72 13.84 24.13
C SER A 45 6.19 13.23 25.45
N LYS A 46 6.49 11.92 25.47
CA LYS A 46 7.03 11.25 26.66
C LYS A 46 8.39 11.81 27.10
N ARG A 47 9.25 12.19 26.16
CA ARG A 47 10.56 12.82 26.48
C ARG A 47 10.40 14.23 27.03
N GLN A 48 9.50 15.03 26.45
CA GLN A 48 9.23 16.39 26.90
C GLN A 48 8.68 16.44 28.33
N GLU A 49 7.77 15.53 28.68
CA GLU A 49 7.22 15.47 30.03
C GLU A 49 8.27 15.08 31.07
N ALA A 50 9.19 14.16 30.72
CA ALA A 50 10.30 13.77 31.59
C ALA A 50 11.24 14.95 31.91
N THR A 51 11.40 15.91 30.98
CA THR A 51 12.21 17.13 31.18
C THR A 51 11.51 18.24 31.97
N LEU A 52 10.18 18.23 32.09
CA LEU A 52 9.40 19.32 32.68
C LEU A 52 8.99 19.10 34.15
N ARG A 53 9.28 17.93 34.75
CA ARG A 53 8.94 17.65 36.16
C ARG A 53 9.82 18.48 37.12
N GLN A 54 9.21 19.50 37.75
CA GLN A 54 9.76 20.23 38.90
C GLN A 54 9.35 19.57 40.24
N PRO A 55 10.09 19.77 41.35
CA PRO A 55 9.98 18.96 42.56
C PRO A 55 8.77 19.27 43.48
N ASP A 56 8.12 20.42 43.32
CA ASP A 56 7.37 21.03 44.42
C ASP A 56 5.99 20.43 44.73
N ASP A 57 5.50 19.44 43.95
CA ASP A 57 4.24 18.75 44.28
C ASP A 57 4.23 17.28 43.83
N SER A 58 5.25 16.55 44.28
CA SER A 58 5.58 15.18 43.84
C SER A 58 4.42 14.16 43.93
N ALA A 59 3.51 14.26 44.91
CA ALA A 59 2.43 13.30 45.12
C ALA A 59 1.25 13.49 44.14
N LEU A 60 0.86 14.74 43.86
CA LEU A 60 -0.22 15.07 42.93
C LEU A 60 0.25 14.91 41.48
N ILE A 61 1.51 15.26 41.20
CA ILE A 61 2.20 15.01 39.93
C ILE A 61 2.39 13.52 39.67
N ALA A 62 2.67 12.71 40.70
CA ALA A 62 2.81 11.26 40.55
C ALA A 62 1.51 10.59 40.10
N GLY A 63 0.36 10.96 40.68
CA GLY A 63 -0.94 10.40 40.30
C GLY A 63 -1.37 10.75 38.86
N ALA A 64 -1.20 12.03 38.47
CA ALA A 64 -1.49 12.48 37.11
C ALA A 64 -0.52 11.86 36.07
N GLY A 65 0.76 11.76 36.41
CA GLY A 65 1.78 11.15 35.56
C GLY A 65 1.58 9.65 35.33
N ILE A 66 1.08 8.89 36.32
CA ILE A 66 0.77 7.46 36.15
C ILE A 66 -0.39 7.27 35.16
N ARG A 67 -1.47 8.06 35.29
CA ARG A 67 -2.62 7.97 34.37
C ARG A 67 -2.25 8.35 32.95
N TRP A 68 -1.46 9.41 32.79
CA TRP A 68 -0.94 9.81 31.49
C TRP A 68 -0.02 8.75 30.88
N GLN A 69 0.91 8.18 31.67
CA GLN A 69 1.79 7.11 31.21
C GLN A 69 1.00 5.88 30.75
N GLN A 70 -0.03 5.49 31.52
CA GLN A 70 -0.92 4.40 31.15
C GLN A 70 -1.68 4.68 29.84
N TRP A 71 -2.16 5.91 29.65
CA TRP A 71 -2.80 6.32 28.39
C TRP A 71 -1.83 6.25 27.20
N VAL A 72 -0.59 6.74 27.36
CA VAL A 72 0.46 6.66 26.32
C VAL A 72 0.76 5.20 25.95
N ASP A 73 0.88 4.32 26.94
CA ASP A 73 1.19 2.91 26.72
C ASP A 73 0.04 2.17 26.01
N GLN A 74 -1.21 2.42 26.42
CA GLN A 74 -2.40 1.90 25.74
C GLN A 74 -2.49 2.41 24.30
N ARG A 75 -2.25 3.72 24.10
CA ARG A 75 -2.30 4.31 22.76
C ARG A 75 -1.21 3.74 21.85
N ARG A 76 0.01 3.56 22.37
CA ARG A 76 1.12 2.95 21.64
C ARG A 76 0.82 1.49 21.27
N ALA A 77 0.23 0.72 22.18
CA ALA A 77 -0.17 -0.66 21.91
C ALA A 77 -1.21 -0.72 20.77
N SER A 78 -2.23 0.15 20.81
CA SER A 78 -3.23 0.28 19.75
C SER A 78 -2.60 0.64 18.40
N VAL A 79 -1.73 1.66 18.34
CA VAL A 79 -1.08 2.08 17.09
C VAL A 79 -0.14 1.00 16.54
N ASN A 80 0.58 0.28 17.40
CA ASN A 80 1.43 -0.85 16.99
C ASN A 80 0.60 -2.01 16.40
N MET A 81 -0.56 -2.31 16.98
CA MET A 81 -1.46 -3.34 16.46
C MET A 81 -1.96 -2.95 15.05
N GLU A 82 -2.40 -1.70 14.88
CA GLU A 82 -2.82 -1.19 13.57
C GLU A 82 -1.66 -1.20 12.55
N LEU A 83 -0.44 -0.89 12.99
CA LEU A 83 0.75 -0.94 12.14
C LEU A 83 1.04 -2.37 11.70
N ALA A 84 0.99 -3.34 12.62
CA ALA A 84 1.17 -4.76 12.29
C ALA A 84 0.12 -5.25 11.27
N GLN A 85 -1.14 -4.88 11.47
CA GLN A 85 -2.22 -5.19 10.51
C GLN A 85 -1.98 -4.54 9.15
N THR A 86 -1.56 -3.27 9.11
CA THR A 86 -1.24 -2.56 7.87
C THR A 86 -0.09 -3.23 7.12
N LEU A 87 0.95 -3.66 7.83
CA LEU A 87 2.08 -4.39 7.25
C LEU A 87 1.66 -5.75 6.68
N ALA A 88 0.80 -6.50 7.38
CA ALA A 88 0.25 -7.75 6.87
C ALA A 88 -0.59 -7.53 5.60
N GLN A 89 -1.42 -6.48 5.57
CA GLN A 89 -2.19 -6.11 4.39
C GLN A 89 -1.28 -5.69 3.22
N LYS A 90 -0.17 -4.99 3.49
CA LYS A 90 0.83 -4.65 2.48
C LYS A 90 1.45 -5.89 1.87
N GLU A 91 1.83 -6.88 2.67
CA GLU A 91 2.42 -8.11 2.15
C GLU A 91 1.46 -8.85 1.21
N SER A 92 0.19 -8.98 1.62
CA SER A 92 -0.86 -9.53 0.76
C SER A 92 -1.07 -8.70 -0.52
N CYS A 93 -1.02 -7.37 -0.42
CA CYS A 93 -1.12 -6.47 -1.55
C CYS A 93 0.06 -6.63 -2.53
N ILE A 94 1.29 -6.80 -2.03
CA ILE A 94 2.48 -7.08 -2.86
C ILE A 94 2.28 -8.34 -3.70
N ALA A 95 1.80 -9.43 -3.09
CA ALA A 95 1.54 -10.67 -3.80
C ALA A 95 0.49 -10.49 -4.91
N ARG A 96 -0.62 -9.80 -4.62
CA ARG A 96 -1.65 -9.48 -5.62
C ARG A 96 -1.12 -8.57 -6.73
N MET A 97 -0.29 -7.59 -6.38
CA MET A 97 0.31 -6.64 -7.32
C MET A 97 1.25 -7.34 -8.30
N LYS A 98 2.10 -8.27 -7.81
CA LYS A 98 2.98 -9.10 -8.66
C LYS A 98 2.18 -9.91 -9.68
N LEU A 99 1.08 -10.53 -9.23
CA LEU A 99 0.22 -11.33 -10.12
C LEU A 99 -0.51 -10.45 -11.16
N ALA A 100 -1.01 -9.29 -10.75
CA ALA A 100 -1.68 -8.38 -11.68
C ALA A 100 -0.69 -7.79 -12.70
N PHE A 101 0.52 -7.46 -12.26
CA PHE A 101 1.60 -7.01 -13.13
C PHE A 101 1.95 -8.07 -14.18
N SER A 102 2.23 -9.31 -13.76
CA SER A 102 2.60 -10.37 -14.70
C SER A 102 1.50 -10.67 -15.71
N ARG A 103 0.22 -10.64 -15.30
CA ARG A 103 -0.93 -10.78 -16.20
C ARG A 103 -1.05 -9.61 -17.19
N ASN A 104 -0.79 -8.39 -16.74
CA ASN A 104 -0.79 -7.20 -17.60
C ASN A 104 0.31 -7.30 -18.67
N GLU A 105 1.53 -7.69 -18.28
CA GLU A 105 2.63 -7.89 -19.22
C GLU A 105 2.35 -9.03 -20.22
N ALA A 106 1.80 -10.16 -19.75
CA ALA A 106 1.39 -11.24 -20.64
C ALA A 106 0.32 -10.79 -21.66
N ALA A 107 -0.68 -10.02 -21.22
CA ALA A 107 -1.72 -9.50 -22.11
C ALA A 107 -1.15 -8.52 -23.15
N LYS A 108 -0.22 -7.63 -22.75
CA LYS A 108 0.52 -6.76 -23.69
C LYS A 108 1.28 -7.58 -24.74
N GLY A 109 2.00 -8.61 -24.31
CA GLY A 109 2.74 -9.51 -25.22
C GLY A 109 1.83 -10.22 -26.22
N LEU A 110 0.69 -10.75 -25.77
CA LEU A 110 -0.28 -11.42 -26.64
C LEU A 110 -0.90 -10.49 -27.68
N VAL A 111 -1.21 -9.25 -27.30
CA VAL A 111 -1.71 -8.22 -28.22
C VAL A 111 -0.66 -7.92 -29.30
N GLU A 112 0.60 -7.74 -28.91
CA GLU A 112 1.67 -7.44 -29.86
C GLU A 112 1.90 -8.58 -30.84
N LEU A 113 1.95 -9.82 -30.35
CA LEU A 113 2.04 -11.02 -31.18
C LEU A 113 0.85 -11.14 -32.16
N ALA A 114 -0.36 -10.83 -31.71
CA ALA A 114 -1.55 -10.87 -32.57
C ALA A 114 -1.47 -9.80 -33.67
N ARG A 115 -1.04 -8.57 -33.33
CA ARG A 115 -0.84 -7.48 -34.29
C ARG A 115 0.21 -7.84 -35.34
N GLN A 116 1.33 -8.45 -34.93
CA GLN A 116 2.37 -8.89 -35.86
C GLN A 116 1.85 -9.96 -36.83
N LYS A 117 1.10 -10.96 -36.32
CA LYS A 117 0.49 -11.99 -37.18
C LYS A 117 -0.53 -11.40 -38.16
N ASP A 118 -1.33 -10.44 -37.73
CA ASP A 118 -2.29 -9.76 -38.60
C ASP A 118 -1.58 -8.94 -39.70
N LYS A 119 -0.48 -8.26 -39.37
CA LYS A 119 0.36 -7.53 -40.34
C LYS A 119 0.93 -8.46 -41.41
N VAL A 120 1.56 -9.58 -41.01
CA VAL A 120 2.13 -10.56 -41.95
C VAL A 120 1.06 -11.15 -42.88
N LYS A 121 -0.13 -11.47 -42.34
CA LYS A 121 -1.25 -11.96 -43.15
C LYS A 121 -1.74 -10.94 -44.17
N LYS A 122 -1.82 -9.66 -43.78
CA LYS A 122 -2.20 -8.58 -44.69
C LYS A 122 -1.18 -8.36 -45.80
N GLN A 123 0.11 -8.42 -45.47
CA GLN A 123 1.19 -8.33 -46.46
C GLN A 123 1.09 -9.45 -47.48
N ARG A 124 0.96 -10.72 -47.06
CA ARG A 124 0.84 -11.87 -47.97
C ARG A 124 -0.33 -11.74 -48.96
N ARG A 125 -1.49 -11.25 -48.49
CA ARG A 125 -2.68 -11.02 -49.34
C ARG A 125 -2.57 -9.85 -50.32
N SER A 126 -1.56 -9.00 -50.17
CA SER A 126 -1.30 -7.86 -51.07
C SER A 126 -0.30 -8.21 -52.18
N PHE A 127 0.32 -9.39 -52.12
CA PHE A 127 1.24 -9.91 -53.13
C PHE A 127 0.65 -11.04 -53.98
N GLU A 128 -0.55 -11.53 -53.64
CA GLU A 128 -1.40 -12.40 -54.46
C GLU A 128 -2.42 -11.56 -55.23
#